data_AF-A0A9D6RK16-F1
#
_entry.id   AF-A0A9D6RK16-F1
#
_cell.length_a   1.000
_cell.length_b   1.000
_cell.length_c   1.000
_cell.angle_alpha   90.00
_cell.angle_beta   90.00
_cell.angle_gamma   90.00
#
_symmetry.space_group_name_H-M   'P 1'
#
loop_
_entity.id
_entity.type
_entity.pdbx_description
1 polymer ?
#
loop_
_entity_poly.entity_id
_entity_poly.type
_entity_poly.pdbx_seq_one_letter_code
_entity_poly.pdbx_strand_id
1 'polypeptide(L)'
;MEKVQIDVLSETVNCPVVQMPGRKYPGIILQGDSLRILLDSTEEICDLCVSAQNSELSSAAASLKQKLAGYFASYEQAMKEAGRDLPYPKRS
;
A
#
# COMPACT_ATOMS: atom_id res chain seq x y z
N MET A 1 10.18 -21.60 12.16
CA MET A 1 9.82 -20.18 12.01
C MET A 1 10.87 -19.37 12.72
N GLU A 2 11.54 -18.47 12.00
CA GLU A 2 12.46 -17.50 12.59
C GLU A 2 11.64 -16.34 13.19
N LYS A 3 12.05 -15.82 14.34
CA LYS A 3 11.38 -14.70 15.00
C LYS A 3 12.30 -13.48 14.94
N VAL A 4 11.76 -12.36 14.48
CA VAL A 4 12.47 -11.09 14.42
C VAL A 4 11.64 -10.06 15.19
N GLN A 5 12.31 -9.28 16.04
CA GLN A 5 11.69 -8.15 16.71
C GLN A 5 11.59 -6.97 15.74
N ILE A 6 10.42 -6.34 15.68
CA ILE A 6 10.13 -5.20 14.81
C ILE A 6 9.59 -4.06 15.66
N ASP A 7 9.94 -2.82 15.29
CA ASP A 7 9.33 -1.65 15.92
C ASP A 7 8.07 -1.27 15.15
N VAL A 8 6.98 -1.02 15.86
CA VAL A 8 5.71 -0.60 15.27
C VAL A 8 5.59 0.91 15.38
N LEU A 9 5.43 1.58 14.24
CA LEU A 9 5.21 3.02 14.15
C LEU A 9 3.72 3.37 14.17
N SER A 10 2.88 2.49 13.63
CA SER A 10 1.42 2.63 13.64
C SER A 10 0.75 1.27 13.62
N GLU A 11 -0.25 1.08 14.49
CA GLU A 11 -1.08 -0.11 14.59
C GLU A 11 -2.36 -0.03 13.75
N THR A 12 -2.37 0.80 12.70
CA THR A 12 -3.56 0.96 11.86
C THR A 12 -4.02 -0.42 11.35
N VAL A 13 -5.28 -0.75 11.63
CA VAL A 13 -5.86 -2.12 11.52
C VAL A 13 -5.57 -2.80 10.18
N ASN A 14 -5.59 -2.04 9.09
CA ASN A 14 -5.46 -2.59 7.74
C ASN A 14 -4.04 -2.51 7.17
N CYS A 15 -3.14 -1.77 7.83
CA CYS A 15 -1.83 -1.44 7.29
C CYS A 15 -0.87 -0.97 8.40
N PRO A 16 -0.40 -1.88 9.28
CA PRO A 16 0.60 -1.52 10.27
C PRO A 16 1.86 -1.02 9.60
N VAL A 17 2.45 0.06 10.13
CA VAL A 17 3.73 0.60 9.67
C VAL A 17 4.81 0.12 10.63
N VAL A 18 5.80 -0.59 10.11
CA VAL A 18 6.83 -1.25 10.92
C VAL A 18 8.23 -0.98 10.41
N GLN A 19 9.17 -0.88 11.34
CA GLN A 19 10.58 -0.78 11.04
C GLN A 19 11.20 -2.17 11.13
N MET A 20 11.55 -2.74 9.97
CA MET A 20 12.33 -3.97 9.93
C MET A 20 13.80 -3.69 10.29
N PRO A 21 14.47 -4.58 11.04
CA PRO A 21 15.91 -4.48 11.27
C PRO A 21 16.70 -4.40 9.96
N GLY A 22 17.67 -3.48 9.89
CA GLY A 22 18.53 -3.30 8.71
C GLY A 22 17.90 -2.54 7.54
N ARG A 23 16.63 -2.11 7.63
CA ARG A 23 16.02 -1.24 6.61
C ARG A 23 16.14 0.23 7.00
N LYS A 24 16.48 1.09 6.04
CA LYS A 24 16.57 2.55 6.28
C LYS A 24 15.22 3.18 6.57
N TYR A 25 14.17 2.71 5.89
CA TYR A 25 12.82 3.26 6.01
C TYR A 25 11.86 2.19 6.51
N PRO A 26 10.84 2.58 7.29
CA PRO A 26 9.73 1.70 7.66
C PRO A 26 8.99 1.22 6.41
N GLY A 27 8.39 0.04 6.52
CA GLY A 27 7.49 -0.53 5.52
C GLY A 27 6.09 -0.69 6.07
N ILE A 28 5.17 -1.10 5.20
CA ILE A 28 3.81 -1.48 5.58
C ILE A 28 3.67 -3.00 5.62
N ILE A 29 2.86 -3.51 6.53
CA ILE A 29 2.42 -4.91 6.51
C ILE A 29 1.11 -5.00 5.72
N LEU A 30 1.14 -5.75 4.62
CA LEU A 30 -0.06 -6.13 3.88
C LEU A 30 -0.50 -7.53 4.28
N GLN A 31 -1.76 -7.67 4.70
CA GLN A 31 -2.37 -8.97 4.94
C GLN A 31 -2.56 -9.72 3.61
N GLY A 32 -2.56 -11.06 3.67
CA GLY A 32 -2.59 -11.91 2.46
C GLY A 32 -3.86 -11.74 1.61
N ASP A 33 -5.01 -11.49 2.25
CA ASP A 33 -6.28 -11.17 1.60
C ASP A 33 -6.24 -9.80 0.91
N SER A 34 -5.72 -8.77 1.58
CA SER A 34 -5.49 -7.45 1.00
C SER A 34 -4.53 -7.52 -0.20
N LEU A 35 -3.46 -8.31 -0.09
CA LEU A 35 -2.53 -8.56 -1.19
C LEU A 35 -3.22 -9.23 -2.38
N ARG A 36 -4.06 -10.24 -2.12
CA ARG A 36 -4.83 -10.92 -3.16
C ARG A 36 -5.79 -9.95 -3.87
N ILE A 37 -6.49 -9.11 -3.11
CA ILE A 37 -7.41 -8.10 -3.66
C ILE A 37 -6.67 -7.12 -4.59
N LEU A 38 -5.46 -6.69 -4.23
CA LEU A 38 -4.66 -5.80 -5.10
C LEU A 38 -4.25 -6.51 -6.40
N LEU A 39 -3.88 -7.79 -6.32
CA LEU A 39 -3.54 -8.59 -7.49
C LEU A 39 -4.76 -8.77 -8.41
N ASP A 40 -5.90 -9.21 -7.87
CA ASP A 40 -7.13 -9.43 -8.63
C ASP A 40 -7.59 -8.12 -9.31
N SER A 41 -7.54 -6.99 -8.60
CA SER A 41 -7.85 -5.67 -9.19
C SER A 41 -6.88 -5.26 -10.30
N THR A 42 -5.63 -5.72 -10.26
CA THR A 42 -4.64 -5.45 -11.32
C THR A 42 -4.88 -6.33 -12.54
N GLU A 43 -5.19 -7.61 -12.33
CA GLU A 43 -5.56 -8.55 -13.39
C GLU A 43 -6.81 -8.09 -14.14
N GLU A 44 -7.85 -7.65 -13.41
CA GLU A 44 -9.08 -7.09 -13.99
C GLU A 44 -8.78 -5.90 -14.93
N ILE A 45 -7.91 -4.98 -14.52
CA ILE A 45 -7.49 -3.84 -15.36
C ILE A 45 -6.78 -4.34 -16.63
N CYS A 46 -5.89 -5.34 -16.52
CA CYS A 46 -5.21 -5.91 -17.68
C CYS A 46 -6.19 -6.53 -18.68
N ASP A 47 -7.20 -7.26 -18.20
CA ASP A 47 -8.23 -7.87 -19.05
C ASP A 47 -9.09 -6.81 -19.74
N LEU A 48 -9.45 -5.74 -19.02
CA LEU A 48 -10.22 -4.61 -19.56
C LEU A 48 -9.45 -3.79 -20.60
N CYS A 49 -8.12 -3.70 -20.47
CA CYS A 49 -7.27 -3.11 -21.51
C CYS A 49 -7.32 -3.89 -22.82
N VAL A 50 -7.47 -5.22 -22.78
CA VAL A 50 -7.57 -6.06 -23.98
C VAL A 50 -8.95 -5.95 -24.63
N SER A 51 -10.01 -5.80 -23.82
CA SER A 51 -11.40 -5.78 -24.30
C SER A 51 -11.88 -4.43 -24.84
N ALA A 52 -11.04 -3.39 -24.84
CA ALA A 52 -11.32 -2.02 -25.28
C ALA A 52 -12.48 -1.31 -24.54
N GLN A 53 -12.85 -1.78 -23.34
CA GLN A 53 -13.95 -1.21 -22.56
C GLN A 53 -13.48 -0.05 -21.65
N ASN A 54 -13.53 1.17 -22.18
CA ASN A 54 -12.97 2.35 -21.51
C ASN A 54 -13.63 2.73 -20.16
N SER A 55 -14.95 2.52 -20.01
CA SER A 55 -15.67 2.90 -18.79
C SER A 55 -15.40 1.97 -17.61
N GLU A 56 -15.42 0.65 -17.86
CA GLU A 56 -15.12 -0.36 -16.86
C GLU A 56 -13.65 -0.28 -16.46
N LEU A 57 -12.75 -0.12 -17.44
CA LEU A 57 -11.31 0.08 -17.21
C LEU A 57 -11.04 1.27 -16.29
N SER A 58 -11.70 2.41 -16.55
CA SER A 58 -11.54 3.61 -15.73
C SER A 58 -12.03 3.39 -14.30
N SER A 59 -13.13 2.65 -14.12
CA SER A 59 -13.67 2.32 -12.80
C SER A 59 -12.74 1.38 -12.00
N ALA A 60 -12.28 0.30 -12.64
CA ALA A 60 -11.35 -0.65 -12.03
C ALA A 60 -10.03 0.03 -11.64
N ALA A 61 -9.47 0.86 -12.54
CA ALA A 61 -8.27 1.65 -12.26
C ALA A 61 -8.46 2.66 -11.12
N ALA A 62 -9.62 3.32 -11.04
CA ALA A 62 -9.94 4.22 -9.95
C ALA A 62 -10.05 3.49 -8.61
N SER A 63 -10.66 2.30 -8.58
CA SER A 63 -10.77 1.45 -7.40
C SER A 63 -9.40 1.01 -6.89
N LEU A 64 -8.53 0.50 -7.78
CA LEU A 64 -7.15 0.14 -7.41
C LEU A 64 -6.37 1.34 -6.88
N LYS A 65 -6.48 2.49 -7.55
CA LYS A 65 -5.85 3.74 -7.09
C LYS A 65 -6.32 4.14 -5.70
N GLN A 66 -7.61 4.03 -5.40
CA GLN A 66 -8.16 4.38 -4.09
C GLN A 66 -7.61 3.48 -2.98
N LYS A 67 -7.52 2.17 -3.23
CA LYS A 67 -6.92 1.21 -2.27
C LYS A 67 -5.46 1.56 -1.98
N LEU A 68 -4.65 1.76 -3.03
CA LEU A 68 -3.25 2.15 -2.89
C LEU A 68 -3.07 3.50 -2.20
N ALA A 69 -3.92 4.48 -2.50
CA ALA A 69 -3.90 5.79 -1.84
C ALA A 69 -4.21 5.67 -0.35
N GLY A 70 -5.11 4.77 0.06
CA GLY A 70 -5.38 4.48 1.47
C GLY A 70 -4.14 3.98 2.21
N TYR A 71 -3.44 2.99 1.64
CA TYR A 71 -2.19 2.48 2.23
C TYR A 71 -1.11 3.55 2.32
N PHE A 72 -0.98 4.38 1.28
CA PHE A 72 0.00 5.45 1.24
C PHE A 72 -0.30 6.55 2.27
N ALA A 73 -1.57 6.93 2.43
CA ALA A 73 -1.99 7.91 3.43
C ALA A 73 -1.69 7.42 4.86
N SER A 74 -1.97 6.15 5.16
CA SER A 74 -1.61 5.57 6.46
C SER A 74 -0.09 5.59 6.71
N TYR A 75 0.71 5.28 5.68
CA TYR A 75 2.16 5.33 5.78
C TYR A 75 2.67 6.75 6.03
N GLU A 76 2.22 7.74 5.25
CA GLU A 76 2.66 9.12 5.42
C GLU A 76 2.27 9.69 6.78
N GLN A 77 1.07 9.36 7.27
CA GLN A 77 0.62 9.77 8.59
C GLN A 77 1.50 9.16 9.69
N ALA A 78 1.81 7.86 9.63
CA ALA A 78 2.70 7.22 10.59
C ALA A 78 4.12 7.80 10.57
N MET A 79 4.66 8.10 9.38
CA MET A 79 5.97 8.73 9.23
C MET A 79 5.98 10.14 9.84
N LYS A 80 4.92 10.91 9.62
CA LYS A 80 4.74 12.25 10.21
C LYS A 80 4.65 12.18 11.73
N GLU A 81 3.86 11.26 12.28
CA GLU A 81 3.71 11.06 13.73
C GLU A 81 5.02 10.61 14.39
N ALA A 82 5.79 9.78 13.70
CA ALA A 82 7.12 9.35 14.13
C ALA A 82 8.22 10.40 13.90
N GLY A 83 7.91 11.56 13.33
CA GLY A 83 8.87 12.61 13.03
C GLY A 83 9.94 12.23 12.01
N ARG A 84 9.61 11.35 11.05
CA ARG A 84 10.55 10.80 10.06
C ARG A 84 10.31 11.35 8.66
N ASP A 85 11.39 11.48 7.90
CA ASP A 85 11.35 11.86 6.50
C ASP A 85 10.83 10.74 5.60
N LEU A 86 10.11 11.12 4.55
CA LEU A 86 9.60 10.18 3.55
C LEU A 86 10.74 9.67 2.65
N PRO A 87 10.67 8.40 2.18
CA PRO A 87 11.65 7.84 1.25
C PRO A 87 11.51 8.36 -0.19
N TYR A 88 10.57 9.26 -0.44
CA TYR A 88 10.23 9.80 -1.75
C TYR A 88 9.88 11.29 -1.64
N PRO A 89 10.04 12.07 -2.72
CA PRO A 89 9.54 13.42 -2.75
C PRO A 89 8.00 13.42 -2.71
N LYS A 90 7.40 14.36 -1.97
CA LYS A 90 5.95 14.59 -2.09
C LYS A 90 5.64 15.04 -3.52
N ARG A 91 4.67 14.40 -4.15
CA ARG A 91 4.11 14.91 -5.41
C ARG A 91 3.32 16.18 -5.10
N SER A 92 3.69 17.27 -5.75
CA SER A 92 3.00 18.57 -5.74
C SER A 92 1.63 18.49 -6.40
#